data_AF-A0A352B7I9-F1
#
_entry.id   AF-A0A352B7I9-F1
#
_cell.length_a   1.000
_cell.length_b   1.000
_cell.length_c   1.000
_cell.angle_alpha   90.00
_cell.angle_beta   90.00
_cell.angle_gamma   90.00
#
_symmetry.space_group_name_H-M   'P 1'
#
loop_
_entity.id
_entity.type
_entity.pdbx_description
1 polymer ?
#
loop_
_entity_poly.entity_id
_entity_poly.type
_entity_poly.pdbx_seq_one_letter_code
_entity_poly.pdbx_strand_id
1 'polypeptide(L)' 'LQGCRAEDVRRIILTASGGPFHGHPEIDLTTVTRAQALAHPNWSMGEKISIDSATLMNKGLEVIEA' A
#
# COMPACT_ATOMS: atom_id res chain seq x y z
N LEU A 1 31.01 4.01 5.14
CA LEU A 1 29.65 3.92 5.73
C LEU A 1 29.71 2.89 6.85
N GLN A 2 29.50 3.32 8.10
CA GLN A 2 29.39 2.40 9.24
C GLN A 2 27.94 1.85 9.26
N GLY A 3 27.76 0.55 9.43
CA GLY A 3 26.44 -0.07 9.57
C GLY A 3 25.85 0.22 10.97
N CYS A 4 24.53 0.35 11.06
CA CYS A 4 23.81 0.43 12.33
C CYS A 4 23.36 -0.99 12.73
N ARG A 5 23.40 -1.34 14.02
CA ARG A 5 22.86 -2.63 14.49
C ARG A 5 21.34 -2.52 14.55
N ALA A 6 20.64 -3.65 14.41
CA ALA A 6 19.19 -3.67 14.50
C ALA A 6 18.69 -3.12 15.86
N GLU A 7 19.42 -3.39 16.95
CA GLU A 7 19.09 -2.87 18.29
C GLU A 7 19.20 -1.34 18.43
N ASP A 8 19.88 -0.66 17.51
CA ASP A 8 19.99 0.80 17.52
C ASP A 8 18.76 1.46 16.85
N VAL A 9 17.87 0.68 16.22
CA VAL A 9 16.67 1.17 15.52
C VAL A 9 15.49 1.32 16.50
N ARG A 10 15.09 2.57 16.77
CA ARG A 10 13.96 2.87 17.66
C ARG A 10 12.57 2.73 17.00
N ARG A 11 12.47 3.01 15.70
CA ARG A 11 11.18 3.07 14.97
C ARG A 11 11.41 2.95 13.47
N ILE A 12 10.51 2.25 12.78
CA ILE A 12 10.36 2.26 11.33
C ILE A 12 9.11 3.08 10.96
N ILE A 13 9.23 3.95 9.96
CA ILE A 13 8.08 4.64 9.36
C ILE A 13 7.86 4.03 7.98
N LEU A 14 6.81 3.22 7.86
CA LEU A 14 6.45 2.57 6.61
C LEU A 14 5.38 3.41 5.87
N THR A 15 5.77 4.05 4.77
CA THR A 15 4.89 4.94 3.99
C THR A 15 4.01 4.15 3.03
N ALA A 16 2.79 4.62 2.76
CA ALA A 16 1.87 4.01 1.79
C ALA A 16 1.40 5.05 0.78
N SER A 17 1.12 4.65 -0.46
CA SER A 17 0.53 5.53 -1.48
C SER A 17 -0.95 5.84 -1.20
N GLY A 18 -1.64 4.96 -0.46
CA GLY A 18 -3.08 5.01 -0.25
C GLY A 18 -3.91 4.22 -1.28
N GLY A 19 -3.32 3.88 -2.44
CA GLY A 19 -4.03 3.20 -3.52
C GLY A 19 -5.04 4.10 -4.26
N PRO A 20 -5.75 3.56 -5.28
CA PRO A 20 -6.68 4.32 -6.14
C PRO A 20 -7.89 4.92 -5.44
N PHE A 21 -8.25 4.46 -4.23
CA PHE A 21 -9.42 4.96 -3.50
C PHE A 21 -9.07 6.00 -2.43
N HIS A 22 -7.78 6.29 -2.25
CA HIS A 22 -7.34 7.33 -1.33
C HIS A 22 -7.76 8.71 -1.84
N GLY A 23 -8.33 9.53 -0.95
CA GLY A 23 -8.81 10.87 -1.29
C GLY A 23 -10.23 10.92 -1.87
N HIS A 24 -10.94 9.79 -1.95
CA HIS A 24 -12.32 9.69 -2.44
C HIS A 24 -13.29 9.28 -1.31
N PRO A 25 -13.61 10.16 -0.34
CA PRO A 25 -14.47 9.82 0.80
C PRO A 25 -15.91 9.46 0.42
N GLU A 26 -16.37 9.92 -0.75
CA GLU A 26 -17.70 9.66 -1.29
C GLU A 26 -17.83 8.29 -1.97
N ILE A 27 -16.72 7.57 -2.17
CA ILE A 27 -16.76 6.28 -2.87
C ILE A 27 -17.38 5.21 -1.98
N ASP A 28 -18.39 4.52 -2.53
CA ASP A 28 -18.91 3.31 -1.89
C ASP A 28 -18.04 2.12 -2.27
N LEU A 29 -17.15 1.73 -1.34
CA LEU A 29 -16.25 0.58 -1.50
C LEU A 29 -16.97 -0.75 -1.71
N THR A 30 -18.27 -0.86 -1.43
CA THR A 30 -19.04 -2.07 -1.71
C THR A 30 -19.39 -2.23 -3.20
N THR A 31 -19.25 -1.17 -3.98
CA THR A 31 -19.63 -1.11 -5.41
C THR A 31 -18.43 -0.99 -6.36
N VAL A 32 -17.21 -0.85 -5.83
CA VAL A 32 -16.02 -0.67 -6.66
C VAL A 32 -15.74 -1.90 -7.52
N THR A 33 -15.30 -1.64 -8.74
CA THR A 33 -14.98 -2.67 -9.73
C THR A 33 -13.50 -3.00 -9.71
N ARG A 34 -13.18 -4.20 -10.21
CA ARG A 34 -11.79 -4.61 -10.46
C ARG A 34 -11.05 -3.61 -11.34
N ALA A 35 -11.68 -3.06 -12.36
CA ALA A 35 -11.06 -2.10 -13.26
C ALA A 35 -10.63 -0.82 -12.51
N GLN A 36 -11.46 -0.32 -11.59
CA GLN A 36 -11.11 0.83 -10.75
C GLN A 36 -9.96 0.50 -9.79
N ALA A 37 -9.97 -0.69 -9.18
CA ALA A 37 -8.89 -1.11 -8.27
C ALA A 37 -7.53 -1.31 -8.98
N LEU A 38 -7.53 -1.61 -10.28
CA LEU A 38 -6.31 -1.72 -11.09
C LEU A 38 -5.76 -0.37 -11.58
N ALA A 39 -6.52 0.72 -11.47
CA ALA A 39 -6.14 2.05 -11.94
C ALA A 39 -5.28 2.81 -10.90
N HIS A 40 -4.12 2.25 -10.52
CA HIS A 40 -3.28 2.83 -9.48
C HIS A 40 -2.65 4.18 -9.91
N PRO A 41 -2.66 5.23 -9.08
CA PRO A 41 -2.31 6.60 -9.50
C PRO A 41 -0.84 6.80 -9.87
N ASN A 42 0.06 6.02 -9.25
CA ASN A 42 1.51 6.25 -9.36
C ASN A 42 2.28 5.17 -10.12
N TRP A 43 1.72 3.97 -10.28
CA TRP A 43 2.49 2.78 -10.64
C TRP A 43 1.71 1.86 -11.57
N SER A 44 2.39 1.28 -12.56
CA SER A 44 1.89 0.16 -13.36
C SER A 44 2.49 -1.13 -12.80
N MET A 45 1.64 -2.01 -12.27
CA MET A 45 2.05 -3.21 -11.53
C MET A 45 1.17 -4.41 -11.90
N GLY A 46 1.59 -5.61 -11.45
CA GLY A 46 0.79 -6.82 -11.61
C GLY A 46 -0.56 -6.74 -10.87
N GLU A 47 -1.55 -7.47 -11.35
CA GLU A 47 -2.93 -7.31 -10.89
C GLU A 47 -3.10 -7.56 -9.39
N LYS A 48 -2.48 -8.60 -8.85
CA LYS A 48 -2.58 -8.96 -7.43
C LYS A 48 -2.07 -7.83 -6.52
N ILE A 49 -0.88 -7.31 -6.79
CA ILE A 49 -0.29 -6.22 -5.98
C ILE A 49 -1.08 -4.91 -6.14
N SER A 50 -1.68 -4.66 -7.30
CA SER A 50 -2.58 -3.52 -7.51
C SER A 50 -3.84 -3.62 -6.65
N ILE A 51 -4.48 -4.80 -6.58
CA ILE A 51 -5.64 -5.03 -5.71
C ILE A 51 -5.26 -4.91 -4.22
N ASP A 52 -4.12 -5.47 -3.83
CA ASP A 52 -3.63 -5.36 -2.45
C ASP A 52 -3.29 -3.91 -2.07
N SER A 53 -2.79 -3.11 -3.01
CA SER A 53 -2.58 -1.67 -2.80
C SER A 53 -3.90 -0.93 -2.62
N ALA A 54 -4.91 -1.23 -3.45
CA ALA A 54 -6.24 -0.63 -3.35
C ALA A 54 -6.98 -0.93 -2.04
N THR A 55 -6.67 -2.05 -1.39
CA THR A 55 -7.21 -2.44 -0.08
C THR A 55 -6.30 -2.11 1.10
N LEU A 56 -5.09 -1.58 0.83
CA LEU A 56 -3.99 -1.45 1.77
C LEU A 56 -3.49 -2.79 2.38
N MET A 57 -3.99 -3.94 1.92
CA MET A 57 -3.48 -5.24 2.34
C MET A 57 -1.99 -5.40 2.04
N ASN A 58 -1.51 -4.79 0.95
CA ASN A 58 -0.10 -4.75 0.62
C ASN A 58 0.72 -4.15 1.78
N LYS A 59 0.22 -3.05 2.38
CA LYS A 59 0.87 -2.42 3.51
C LYS A 59 0.85 -3.31 4.76
N GLY A 60 -0.23 -4.06 4.98
CA GLY A 60 -0.31 -5.04 6.07
C GLY A 60 0.74 -6.15 5.95
N LEU A 61 0.95 -6.67 4.73
CA LEU A 61 1.99 -7.67 4.46
C LEU A 61 3.40 -7.10 4.68
N GLU A 62 3.65 -5.89 4.19
CA GLU A 62 4.95 -5.21 4.37
C GLU A 62 5.26 -4.90 5.85
N VAL A 63 4.25 -4.73 6.72
CA VAL A 63 4.46 -4.59 8.18
C VAL A 63 4.92 -5.90 8.81
N ILE A 64 4.48 -7.05 8.30
CA ILE A 64 4.89 -8.37 8.82
C ILE A 64 6.29 -8.75 8.29
N GLU A 65 6.63 -8.30 7.09
CA GLU A 65 7.95 -8.50 6.48
C GLU A 65 9.05 -7.66 7.15
N ALA A 66 8.72 -6.44 7.57
CA ALA A 66 9.66 -5.45 8.12
C ALA A 66 10.22 -5.83 9.50
#